data_AF-A0A1J5DA47-F1
#
_entry.id   AF-A0A1J5DA47-F1
#
_cell.length_a   1.000
_cell.length_b   1.000
_cell.length_c   1.000
_cell.angle_alpha   90.00
_cell.angle_beta   90.00
_cell.angle_gamma   90.00
#
_symmetry.space_group_name_H-M   'P 1'
#
loop_
_entity.id
_entity.type
_entity.pdbx_description
1 polymer ?
#
loop_
_entity_poly.entity_id
_entity_poly.type
_entity_poly.pdbx_seq_one_letter_code
_entity_poly.pdbx_strand_id
1 'polypeptide(L)'
;MIFLKRTLPLIITFVTGVIMILAFFSGPGLPTLRMLDKEMPDWIRITLTFAMVLGGVSLLQINLVKIQRKVDGWGFNLVLVIGFITMGTLGFLSGFEGLSSRLVPGADLFLHDDNGQSWTAVKVKQVNIEKDTIEDEKTKLKTPVEFISGVTVIKDGKEIVVQTSNLKGWFLAMLGLLQNVLFEGIFKAAQATMFSLLAFFVASASFRAFRIKSKEAALLMFAAFIVMLGNVPIGNLITKMLDHIWLGWINFQGMKEWIMMYPSSAAQSAILIGACLGYIAASLKVILGVERSYLGGGEG
;
A
#
# COMPACT_ATOMS: atom_id res chain seq x y z
N MET A 1 -39.86 -3.17 11.88
CA MET A 1 -39.99 -3.69 10.50
C MET A 1 -38.66 -4.25 10.03
N ILE A 2 -38.55 -5.58 10.00
CA ILE A 2 -37.33 -6.32 9.59
C ILE A 2 -36.92 -6.00 8.14
N PHE A 3 -37.90 -5.70 7.28
CA PHE A 3 -37.69 -5.36 5.88
C PHE A 3 -36.79 -4.12 5.68
N LEU A 4 -37.11 -3.00 6.35
CA LEU A 4 -36.40 -1.74 6.16
C LEU A 4 -34.97 -1.77 6.72
N LYS A 5 -34.74 -2.50 7.81
CA LYS A 5 -33.43 -2.56 8.48
C LYS A 5 -32.49 -3.63 7.91
N ARG A 6 -33.02 -4.65 7.22
CA ARG A 6 -32.23 -5.83 6.82
C ARG A 6 -32.33 -6.15 5.33
N THR A 7 -33.53 -6.11 4.77
CA THR A 7 -33.78 -6.47 3.37
C THR A 7 -33.44 -5.32 2.42
N LEU A 8 -33.76 -4.08 2.80
CA LEU A 8 -33.49 -2.91 1.96
C LEU A 8 -31.98 -2.72 1.68
N PRO A 9 -31.07 -2.75 2.67
CA PRO A 9 -29.64 -2.62 2.40
C PRO A 9 -29.10 -3.76 1.51
N LEU A 10 -29.57 -4.98 1.74
CA LEU A 10 -29.18 -6.16 0.94
C LEU A 10 -29.59 -5.99 -0.53
N ILE A 11 -30.82 -5.57 -0.80
CA ILE A 11 -31.30 -5.31 -2.17
C ILE A 11 -30.45 -4.23 -2.84
N ILE A 12 -30.15 -3.14 -2.14
CA ILE A 12 -29.31 -2.06 -2.68
C ILE A 12 -27.94 -2.62 -3.06
N THR A 13 -27.25 -3.31 -2.15
CA THR A 13 -25.92 -3.89 -2.43
C THR A 13 -25.95 -4.91 -3.57
N PHE A 14 -27.02 -5.71 -3.67
CA PHE A 14 -27.19 -6.69 -4.73
C PHE A 14 -27.39 -6.02 -6.09
N VAL A 15 -28.29 -5.03 -6.17
CA VAL A 15 -28.56 -4.27 -7.41
C VAL A 15 -27.31 -3.50 -7.85
N THR A 16 -26.62 -2.84 -6.91
CA THR A 16 -25.34 -2.17 -7.19
C THR A 16 -24.29 -3.16 -7.72
N GLY A 17 -24.17 -4.35 -7.11
CA GLY A 17 -23.25 -5.39 -7.58
C GLY A 17 -23.57 -5.92 -8.98
N VAL A 18 -24.87 -6.12 -9.29
CA VAL A 18 -25.29 -6.54 -10.64
C VAL A 18 -25.03 -5.45 -11.68
N ILE A 19 -25.36 -4.20 -11.37
CA ILE A 19 -25.04 -3.06 -12.25
C ILE A 19 -23.52 -3.00 -12.50
N MET A 20 -22.70 -3.30 -11.50
CA MET A 20 -21.24 -3.30 -11.64
C MET A 20 -20.71 -4.38 -12.56
N ILE A 21 -21.22 -5.60 -12.43
CA ILE A 21 -20.87 -6.70 -13.34
C ILE A 21 -21.27 -6.31 -14.77
N LEU A 22 -22.47 -5.76 -14.96
CA LEU A 22 -22.94 -5.34 -16.28
C LEU A 22 -22.10 -4.19 -16.84
N ALA A 23 -21.73 -3.20 -16.04
CA ALA A 23 -20.88 -2.08 -16.45
C ALA A 23 -19.51 -2.58 -16.95
N PHE A 24 -18.86 -3.43 -16.16
CA PHE A 24 -17.54 -3.98 -16.47
C PHE A 24 -17.52 -4.84 -17.75
N PHE A 25 -18.58 -5.62 -18.00
CA PHE A 25 -18.69 -6.50 -19.17
C PHE A 25 -19.31 -5.82 -20.41
N SER A 26 -19.85 -4.60 -20.31
CA SER A 26 -20.61 -3.94 -21.39
C SER A 26 -19.78 -3.49 -22.61
N GLY A 27 -18.45 -3.58 -22.57
CA GLY A 27 -17.58 -3.27 -23.71
C GLY A 27 -17.72 -1.82 -24.24
N PRO A 28 -17.18 -1.49 -25.43
CA PRO A 28 -17.25 -0.13 -25.98
C PRO A 28 -18.63 0.35 -26.44
N GLY A 29 -19.63 -0.53 -26.49
CA GLY A 29 -20.93 -0.26 -27.13
C GLY A 29 -21.90 0.60 -26.33
N LEU A 30 -21.67 0.79 -25.02
CA LEU A 30 -22.59 1.52 -24.11
C LEU A 30 -21.85 2.63 -23.33
N PRO A 31 -21.85 3.88 -23.84
CA PRO A 31 -21.12 5.00 -23.23
C PRO A 31 -21.56 5.36 -21.80
N THR A 32 -22.84 5.16 -21.47
CA THR A 32 -23.43 5.49 -20.15
C THR A 32 -22.96 4.58 -19.02
N LEU A 33 -22.75 3.28 -19.29
CA LEU A 33 -22.26 2.33 -18.29
C LEU A 33 -20.77 2.50 -18.00
N ARG A 34 -19.99 3.01 -18.97
CA ARG A 34 -18.57 3.36 -18.79
C ARG A 34 -18.32 4.64 -17.98
N MET A 35 -19.29 5.54 -17.88
CA MET A 35 -19.19 6.68 -16.96
C MET A 35 -19.08 6.18 -15.51
N LEU A 36 -19.71 5.05 -15.21
CA LEU A 36 -19.63 4.40 -13.91
C LEU A 36 -18.21 3.90 -13.62
N ASP A 37 -17.50 3.34 -14.62
CA ASP A 37 -16.09 2.92 -14.45
C ASP A 37 -15.15 4.08 -14.09
N LYS A 38 -15.45 5.31 -14.52
CA LYS A 38 -14.64 6.50 -14.18
C LYS A 38 -14.90 7.05 -12.78
N GLU A 39 -16.13 6.91 -12.27
CA GLU A 39 -16.55 7.39 -10.94
C GLU A 39 -16.23 6.37 -9.83
N MET A 40 -16.08 5.08 -10.17
CA MET A 40 -15.80 4.01 -9.21
C MET A 40 -14.50 4.16 -8.42
N PRO A 41 -13.35 4.59 -9.01
CA PRO A 41 -12.12 4.84 -8.26
C PRO A 41 -12.31 5.83 -7.09
N ASP A 42 -13.18 6.83 -7.25
CA ASP A 42 -13.44 7.83 -6.21
C ASP A 42 -14.28 7.24 -5.05
N TRP A 43 -15.30 6.45 -5.35
CA TRP A 43 -16.08 5.72 -4.33
C TRP A 43 -15.22 4.71 -3.55
N ILE A 44 -14.32 4.01 -4.25
CA ILE A 44 -13.36 3.09 -3.63
C ILE A 44 -12.40 3.88 -2.73
N ARG A 45 -11.88 5.03 -3.17
CA ARG A 45 -11.00 5.88 -2.37
C ARG A 45 -11.68 6.36 -1.08
N ILE A 46 -12.94 6.78 -1.15
CA ILE A 46 -13.72 7.16 0.03
C ILE A 46 -13.85 5.98 0.99
N THR A 47 -14.26 4.81 0.48
CA THR A 47 -14.45 3.60 1.29
C THR A 47 -13.16 3.13 1.95
N LEU A 48 -12.04 3.14 1.21
CA LEU A 48 -10.72 2.76 1.72
C LEU A 48 -10.23 3.71 2.81
N THR A 49 -10.56 5.00 2.72
CA THR A 49 -10.24 5.98 3.77
C THR A 49 -10.93 5.63 5.08
N PHE A 50 -12.23 5.32 5.05
CA PHE A 50 -12.96 4.84 6.23
C PHE A 50 -12.47 3.48 6.71
N ALA A 51 -12.15 2.56 5.79
CA ALA A 51 -11.62 1.25 6.13
C ALA A 51 -10.26 1.34 6.84
N MET A 52 -9.38 2.27 6.43
CA MET A 52 -8.13 2.53 7.12
C MET A 52 -8.35 2.99 8.57
N VAL A 53 -9.29 3.90 8.78
CA VAL A 53 -9.64 4.38 10.13
C VAL A 53 -10.21 3.25 10.98
N LEU A 54 -11.18 2.50 10.46
CA LEU A 54 -11.77 1.35 11.14
C LEU A 54 -10.72 0.27 11.45
N GLY A 55 -9.79 0.01 10.52
CA GLY A 55 -8.68 -0.91 10.73
C GLY A 55 -7.77 -0.48 11.87
N GLY A 56 -7.42 0.80 11.93
CA GLY A 56 -6.65 1.39 13.03
C GLY A 56 -7.37 1.28 14.38
N VAL A 57 -8.65 1.64 14.42
CA VAL A 57 -9.47 1.54 15.64
C VAL A 57 -9.63 0.10 16.10
N SER A 58 -9.88 -0.84 15.18
CA SER A 58 -10.00 -2.27 15.47
C SER A 58 -8.71 -2.83 16.08
N LEU A 59 -7.56 -2.50 15.48
CA LEU A 59 -6.26 -2.89 15.99
C LEU A 59 -6.02 -2.35 17.41
N LEU A 60 -6.33 -1.07 17.65
CA LEU A 60 -6.22 -0.50 19.00
C LEU A 60 -7.18 -1.17 19.99
N GLN A 61 -8.45 -1.32 19.65
CA GLN A 61 -9.46 -1.87 20.54
C GLN A 61 -9.12 -3.30 20.97
N ILE A 62 -8.76 -4.18 20.02
CA ILE A 62 -8.43 -5.57 20.31
C ILE A 62 -7.19 -5.65 21.22
N ASN A 63 -6.15 -4.86 20.93
CA ASN A 63 -4.91 -4.90 21.70
C ASN A 63 -5.04 -4.23 23.07
N LEU A 64 -5.82 -3.16 23.21
CA LEU A 64 -6.12 -2.53 24.49
C LEU A 64 -6.91 -3.45 25.41
N VAL A 65 -7.91 -4.17 24.88
CA VAL A 65 -8.65 -5.17 25.67
C VAL A 65 -7.72 -6.28 26.16
N LYS A 66 -6.79 -6.76 25.33
CA LYS A 66 -5.77 -7.75 25.73
C LYS A 66 -4.85 -7.22 26.84
N ILE A 67 -4.45 -5.95 26.78
CA ILE A 67 -3.63 -5.30 27.81
C ILE A 67 -4.42 -5.16 29.12
N GLN A 68 -5.65 -4.67 29.07
CA GLN A 68 -6.51 -4.51 30.24
C GLN A 68 -6.80 -5.85 30.94
N ARG A 69 -7.03 -6.91 30.15
CA ARG A 69 -7.28 -8.26 30.65
C ARG A 69 -6.01 -9.03 31.03
N LYS A 70 -4.81 -8.44 30.85
CA LYS A 70 -3.50 -9.07 31.11
C LYS A 70 -3.38 -10.48 30.52
N VAL A 71 -3.86 -10.69 29.29
CA VAL A 71 -3.72 -11.98 28.61
C VAL A 71 -2.24 -12.33 28.42
N ASP A 72 -1.93 -13.62 28.26
CA ASP A 72 -0.55 -14.07 28.03
C ASP A 72 0.08 -13.32 26.84
N GLY A 73 1.28 -12.77 27.06
CA GLY A 73 1.97 -11.93 26.08
C GLY A 73 1.45 -10.48 25.98
N TRP A 74 0.71 -9.95 26.97
CA TRP A 74 0.22 -8.58 26.98
C TRP A 74 1.30 -7.51 26.75
N GLY A 75 2.54 -7.77 27.17
CA GLY A 75 3.67 -6.87 26.95
C GLY A 75 3.92 -6.55 25.48
N PHE A 76 3.76 -7.53 24.57
CA PHE A 76 3.91 -7.32 23.13
C PHE A 76 2.80 -6.42 22.57
N ASN A 77 1.58 -6.58 23.06
CA ASN A 77 0.45 -5.75 22.66
C ASN A 77 0.65 -4.30 23.14
N LEU A 78 1.27 -4.09 24.31
CA LEU A 78 1.61 -2.75 24.80
C LEU A 78 2.63 -2.07 23.89
N VAL A 79 3.71 -2.77 23.52
CA VAL A 79 4.72 -2.24 22.57
C VAL A 79 4.08 -1.89 21.24
N LEU A 80 3.19 -2.74 20.72
CA LEU A 80 2.45 -2.49 19.49
C LEU A 80 1.58 -1.24 19.58
N VAL A 81 0.81 -1.07 20.66
CA VAL A 81 -0.06 0.11 20.86
C VAL A 81 0.77 1.39 20.97
N ILE A 82 1.86 1.38 21.74
CA ILE A 82 2.75 2.55 21.85
C ILE A 82 3.37 2.88 20.50
N GLY A 83 3.88 1.88 19.77
CA GLY A 83 4.43 2.06 18.42
C GLY A 83 3.41 2.63 17.44
N PHE A 84 2.18 2.12 17.46
CA PHE A 84 1.08 2.60 16.62
C PHE A 84 0.73 4.06 16.92
N ILE A 85 0.57 4.42 18.20
CA ILE A 85 0.26 5.81 18.60
C ILE A 85 1.43 6.74 18.27
N THR A 86 2.67 6.32 18.51
CA THR A 86 3.86 7.12 18.21
C THR A 86 3.97 7.37 16.71
N MET A 87 3.82 6.33 15.88
CA MET A 87 3.86 6.49 14.42
C MET A 87 2.68 7.29 13.87
N GLY A 88 1.48 7.04 14.38
CA GLY A 88 0.28 7.75 13.97
C GLY A 88 0.36 9.24 14.29
N THR A 89 0.81 9.59 15.50
CA THR A 89 0.98 10.99 15.92
C THR A 89 2.11 11.68 15.14
N LEU A 90 3.27 11.05 14.98
CA LEU A 90 4.36 11.61 14.19
C LEU A 90 3.97 11.81 12.72
N GLY A 91 3.30 10.84 12.10
CA GLY A 91 2.80 10.93 10.72
C GLY A 91 1.72 12.00 10.54
N PHE A 92 0.79 12.09 11.48
CA PHE A 92 -0.26 13.11 11.44
C PHE A 92 0.31 14.51 11.59
N LEU A 93 1.21 14.72 12.56
CA LEU A 93 1.82 16.03 12.82
C LEU A 93 2.79 16.43 11.71
N SER A 94 3.60 15.49 11.20
CA SER A 94 4.50 15.76 10.08
C SER A 94 3.71 16.09 8.81
N GLY A 95 2.54 15.51 8.61
CA GLY A 95 1.64 15.76 7.48
C GLY A 95 1.00 17.15 7.45
N PHE A 96 1.07 17.92 8.55
CA PHE A 96 0.53 19.27 8.57
C PHE A 96 1.34 20.18 7.63
N GLU A 97 0.66 20.84 6.69
CA GLU A 97 1.27 21.80 5.77
C GLU A 97 1.85 22.97 6.58
N GLY A 98 3.10 23.33 6.30
CA GLY A 98 3.80 24.36 7.05
C GLY A 98 3.02 25.69 7.00
N LEU A 99 2.80 26.30 8.16
CA LEU A 99 2.10 27.58 8.27
C LEU A 99 2.76 28.60 7.32
N SER A 100 2.04 28.98 6.27
CA SER A 100 2.51 29.87 5.18
C SER A 100 3.04 31.22 5.68
N SER A 101 2.70 31.59 6.91
CA SER A 101 3.21 32.77 7.61
C SER A 101 4.73 32.74 7.90
N ARG A 102 5.43 31.64 7.62
CA ARG A 102 6.89 31.52 7.76
C ARG A 102 7.67 31.64 6.43
N LEU A 103 6.98 31.92 5.33
CA LEU A 103 7.59 32.14 4.02
C LEU A 103 8.17 33.56 3.92
N VAL A 104 9.23 33.82 4.69
CA VAL A 104 9.96 35.09 4.64
C VAL A 104 11.23 34.90 3.80
N PRO A 105 11.58 35.82 2.89
CA PRO A 105 12.88 35.82 2.21
C PRO A 105 14.02 35.74 3.23
N GLY A 106 14.93 34.79 3.05
CA GLY A 106 16.04 34.50 3.96
C GLY A 106 15.73 33.48 5.06
N ALA A 107 14.51 32.96 5.16
CA ALA A 107 14.18 31.90 6.11
C ALA A 107 14.85 30.57 5.73
N ASP A 108 15.42 29.90 6.73
CA ASP A 108 15.90 28.53 6.63
C ASP A 108 14.72 27.57 6.81
N LEU A 109 14.30 26.92 5.72
CA LEU A 109 13.23 25.93 5.69
C LEU A 109 13.78 24.58 5.25
N PHE A 110 13.03 23.51 5.51
CA PHE A 110 13.41 22.17 5.12
C PHE A 110 12.50 21.69 4.00
N LEU A 111 13.12 21.26 2.90
CA LEU A 111 12.42 20.61 1.81
C LEU A 111 12.24 19.14 2.09
N HIS A 112 11.01 18.68 1.91
CA HIS A 112 10.70 17.27 1.69
C HIS A 112 10.96 16.94 0.23
N ASP A 113 11.91 16.05 -0.05
CA ASP A 113 12.15 15.54 -1.40
C ASP A 113 11.19 14.38 -1.68
N ASP A 114 10.40 14.48 -2.74
CA ASP A 114 9.40 13.46 -3.10
C ASP A 114 10.04 12.11 -3.49
N ASN A 115 11.31 12.12 -3.90
CA ASN A 115 12.03 10.94 -4.38
C ASN A 115 12.96 10.30 -3.33
N GLY A 116 13.14 10.95 -2.18
CA GLY A 116 14.00 10.46 -1.12
C GLY A 116 13.55 11.03 0.21
N GLN A 117 13.25 10.15 1.16
CA GLN A 117 12.80 10.38 2.54
C GLN A 117 13.77 11.24 3.40
N SER A 118 14.26 12.34 2.83
CA SER A 118 15.36 13.16 3.29
C SER A 118 14.90 14.61 3.33
N TRP A 119 15.20 15.27 4.45
CA TRP A 119 14.91 16.68 4.66
C TRP A 119 16.18 17.48 4.38
N THR A 120 16.16 18.32 3.36
CA THR A 120 17.31 19.19 3.04
C THR A 120 17.02 20.62 3.48
N ALA A 121 17.93 21.22 4.24
CA ALA A 121 17.84 22.64 4.58
C ALA A 121 18.04 23.49 3.32
N VAL A 122 17.13 24.41 3.07
CA VAL A 122 17.19 25.35 1.96
C VAL A 122 16.83 26.75 2.40
N LYS A 123 17.44 27.73 1.73
CA LYS A 123 17.16 29.15 1.98
C LYS A 123 16.10 29.64 1.02
N VAL A 124 15.06 30.26 1.55
CA VAL A 124 14.05 30.94 0.75
C VAL A 124 14.67 32.19 0.13
N LYS A 125 14.78 32.25 -1.19
CA LYS A 125 15.27 33.44 -1.91
C LYS A 125 14.14 34.41 -2.19
N GLN A 126 13.04 33.90 -2.74
CA GLN A 126 11.88 34.71 -3.10
C GLN A 126 10.60 33.87 -3.06
N VAL A 127 9.52 34.48 -2.59
CA VAL A 127 8.17 33.92 -2.65
C VAL A 127 7.54 34.41 -3.94
N ASN A 128 7.14 33.49 -4.82
CA ASN A 128 6.47 33.84 -6.07
C ASN A 128 4.98 34.01 -5.77
N ILE A 129 4.51 35.25 -5.82
CA ILE A 129 3.11 35.62 -5.59
C ILE A 129 2.48 35.85 -6.96
N GLU A 130 1.57 34.97 -7.33
CA GLU A 130 0.80 35.07 -8.55
C GLU A 130 -0.52 35.75 -8.23
N LYS A 131 -0.85 36.77 -9.02
CA LYS A 131 -2.06 37.58 -8.84
C LYS A 131 -3.10 37.08 -9.81
N ASP A 132 -4.20 36.58 -9.29
CA ASP A 132 -5.34 36.17 -10.10
C ASP A 132 -6.58 36.94 -9.67
N THR A 133 -7.57 36.98 -10.55
CA THR A 133 -8.84 37.67 -10.31
C THR A 133 -9.93 36.65 -10.23
N ILE A 134 -10.41 36.39 -9.00
CA ILE A 134 -11.58 35.54 -8.81
C ILE A 134 -12.81 36.42 -9.08
N GLU A 135 -13.56 36.07 -10.12
CA GLU A 135 -14.83 36.70 -10.45
C GLU A 135 -15.94 35.92 -9.73
N ASP A 136 -16.59 36.57 -8.76
CA ASP A 136 -17.73 35.98 -8.05
C ASP A 136 -18.90 35.81 -9.04
N GLU A 137 -19.29 34.56 -9.27
CA GLU A 137 -20.30 34.14 -10.25
C GLU A 137 -21.67 34.81 -10.04
N LYS A 138 -21.98 35.25 -8.81
CA LYS A 138 -23.27 35.88 -8.46
C LYS A 138 -23.23 37.40 -8.41
N THR A 139 -22.11 38.00 -8.02
CA THR A 139 -22.00 39.46 -7.85
C THR A 139 -21.17 40.15 -8.93
N LYS A 140 -20.50 39.39 -9.82
CA LYS A 140 -19.57 39.86 -10.87
C LYS A 140 -18.50 40.83 -10.36
N LEU A 141 -18.25 40.84 -9.06
CA LEU A 141 -17.20 41.62 -8.43
C LEU A 141 -15.89 40.85 -8.61
N LYS A 142 -14.94 41.49 -9.30
CA LYS A 142 -13.58 40.96 -9.47
C LYS A 142 -12.76 41.37 -8.26
N THR A 143 -12.56 40.45 -7.34
CA THR A 143 -11.62 40.66 -6.24
C THR A 143 -10.24 40.18 -6.66
N PRO A 144 -9.20 41.02 -6.57
CA PRO A 144 -7.83 40.56 -6.77
C PRO A 144 -7.46 39.62 -5.61
N VAL A 145 -7.05 38.41 -5.92
CA VAL A 145 -6.59 37.41 -4.95
C VAL A 145 -5.13 37.11 -5.25
N GLU A 146 -4.27 37.36 -4.27
CA GLU A 146 -2.85 37.06 -4.34
C GLU A 146 -2.63 35.67 -3.73
N PHE A 147 -2.13 34.71 -4.52
CA PHE A 147 -1.78 33.38 -4.03
C PHE A 147 -0.31 33.05 -4.30
N ILE A 148 0.29 32.27 -3.39
CA ILE A 148 1.68 31.87 -3.49
C ILE A 148 1.75 30.63 -4.40
N SER A 149 2.18 30.78 -5.64
CA SER A 149 2.26 29.66 -6.61
C SER A 149 3.51 28.79 -6.41
N GLY A 150 4.56 29.35 -5.80
CA GLY A 150 5.77 28.60 -5.47
C GLY A 150 6.80 29.46 -4.75
N VAL A 151 7.86 28.82 -4.25
CA VAL A 151 8.95 29.49 -3.56
C VAL A 151 10.24 29.13 -4.27
N THR A 152 11.02 30.14 -4.66
CA THR A 152 12.37 29.91 -5.17
C THR A 152 13.31 29.71 -4.00
N VAL A 153 13.87 28.52 -3.88
CA VAL A 153 14.80 28.14 -2.82
C VAL A 153 16.17 27.82 -3.40
N ILE A 154 17.21 28.11 -2.61
CA ILE A 154 18.59 27.80 -2.97
C ILE A 154 18.95 26.44 -2.33
N LYS A 155 19.12 25.42 -3.17
CA LYS A 155 19.61 24.09 -2.79
C LYS A 155 20.97 23.88 -3.45
N ASP A 156 22.03 23.68 -2.65
CA ASP A 156 23.39 23.43 -3.14
C ASP A 156 23.90 24.46 -4.17
N GLY A 157 23.56 25.74 -3.97
CA GLY A 157 23.93 26.84 -4.87
C GLY A 157 23.11 26.94 -6.16
N LYS A 158 22.10 26.08 -6.36
CA LYS A 158 21.16 26.14 -7.48
C LYS A 158 19.79 26.64 -7.03
N GLU A 159 19.16 27.44 -7.88
CA GLU A 159 17.80 27.96 -7.66
C GLU A 159 16.78 26.95 -8.17
N ILE A 160 15.92 26.48 -7.29
CA ILE A 160 14.84 25.53 -7.60
C ILE A 160 13.52 26.15 -7.16
N VAL A 161 12.52 26.13 -8.03
CA VAL A 161 11.16 26.51 -7.67
C VAL A 161 10.47 25.29 -7.08
N VAL A 162 10.04 25.41 -5.83
CA VAL A 162 9.43 24.34 -5.05
C VAL A 162 8.02 24.75 -4.61
N GLN A 163 7.14 23.78 -4.48
CA GLN A 163 5.81 24.02 -3.92
C GLN A 163 5.91 24.31 -2.42
N THR A 164 5.07 25.22 -1.94
CA THR A 164 4.99 25.60 -0.53
C THR A 164 4.63 24.43 0.38
N SER A 165 3.86 23.46 -0.11
CA SER A 165 3.49 22.22 0.60
C SER A 165 4.70 21.37 1.01
N ASN A 166 5.77 21.41 0.22
CA ASN A 166 6.97 20.61 0.44
C ASN A 166 7.98 21.30 1.38
N LEU A 167 7.73 22.56 1.73
CA LEU A 167 8.54 23.34 2.67
C LEU A 167 7.95 23.25 4.08
N LYS A 168 8.73 22.74 5.02
CA LYS A 168 8.34 22.65 6.43
C LYS A 168 9.32 23.40 7.32
N GLY A 169 8.79 23.94 8.43
CA GLY A 169 9.62 24.52 9.47
C GLY A 169 10.45 23.44 10.18
N TRP A 170 11.53 23.84 10.85
CA TRP A 170 12.43 22.96 11.60
C TRP A 170 11.72 21.90 12.46
N PHE A 171 10.72 22.31 13.24
CA PHE A 171 10.01 21.38 14.13
C PHE A 171 9.26 20.28 13.38
N LEU A 172 8.51 20.65 12.34
CA LEU A 172 7.76 19.70 11.52
C LEU A 172 8.70 18.78 10.71
N ALA A 173 9.82 19.34 10.23
CA ALA A 173 10.87 18.57 9.57
C ALA A 173 11.55 17.58 10.52
N MET A 174 11.81 17.98 11.78
CA MET A 174 12.33 17.09 12.83
C MET A 174 11.36 15.95 13.13
N LEU A 175 10.06 16.22 13.26
CA LEU A 175 9.05 15.17 13.45
C LEU A 175 9.02 14.20 12.27
N GLY A 176 9.11 14.71 11.04
CA GLY A 176 9.21 13.88 9.84
C GLY A 176 10.49 13.05 9.79
N LEU A 177 11.63 13.60 10.20
CA LEU A 177 12.89 12.85 10.31
C LEU A 177 12.78 11.71 11.34
N LEU A 178 12.21 11.98 12.51
CA LEU A 178 11.98 10.96 13.54
C LEU A 178 11.07 9.85 13.03
N GLN A 179 9.98 10.21 12.35
CA GLN A 179 9.10 9.25 11.70
C GLN A 179 9.87 8.38 10.71
N ASN A 180 10.69 8.98 9.84
CA ASN A 180 11.45 8.27 8.82
C ASN A 180 12.49 7.33 9.41
N VAL A 181 13.25 7.78 10.41
CA VAL A 181 14.26 6.95 11.09
C VAL A 181 13.60 5.78 11.80
N LEU A 182 12.52 6.02 12.53
CA LEU A 182 11.77 4.96 13.20
C LEU A 182 11.17 3.99 12.17
N PHE A 183 10.62 4.51 11.07
CA PHE A 183 9.97 3.70 10.06
C PHE A 183 11.02 2.84 9.37
N GLU A 184 12.03 3.44 8.77
CA GLU A 184 13.07 2.73 8.03
C GLU A 184 13.84 1.76 8.93
N GLY A 185 14.27 2.21 10.11
CA GLY A 185 15.05 1.38 11.03
C GLY A 185 14.26 0.19 11.57
N ILE A 186 13.08 0.45 12.15
CA ILE A 186 12.27 -0.61 12.77
C ILE A 186 11.62 -1.48 11.71
N PHE A 187 11.04 -0.90 10.66
CA PHE A 187 10.33 -1.65 9.63
C PHE A 187 11.29 -2.54 8.84
N LYS A 188 12.44 -2.03 8.38
CA LYS A 188 13.41 -2.87 7.64
C LYS A 188 13.97 -3.98 8.50
N ALA A 189 14.32 -3.70 9.77
CA ALA A 189 14.79 -4.73 10.69
C ALA A 189 13.70 -5.79 10.94
N ALA A 190 12.47 -5.36 11.23
CA ALA A 190 11.33 -6.27 11.45
C ALA A 190 11.04 -7.11 10.21
N GLN A 191 11.03 -6.53 9.01
CA GLN A 191 10.89 -7.27 7.76
C GLN A 191 12.01 -8.30 7.59
N ALA A 192 13.27 -7.95 7.87
CA ALA A 192 14.38 -8.89 7.80
C ALA A 192 14.18 -10.07 8.77
N THR A 193 13.67 -9.84 9.99
CA THR A 193 13.35 -10.93 10.93
C THR A 193 12.21 -11.82 10.41
N MET A 194 11.16 -11.23 9.82
CA MET A 194 10.06 -11.98 9.23
C MET A 194 10.53 -12.82 8.05
N PHE A 195 11.36 -12.27 7.16
CA PHE A 195 11.94 -13.00 6.03
C PHE A 195 12.89 -14.10 6.49
N SER A 196 13.70 -13.87 7.53
CA SER A 196 14.58 -14.89 8.10
C SER A 196 13.80 -16.06 8.69
N LEU A 197 12.76 -15.78 9.48
CA LEU A 197 11.87 -16.80 10.03
C LEU A 197 11.12 -17.54 8.92
N LEU A 198 10.59 -16.83 7.92
CA LEU A 198 9.93 -17.43 6.78
C LEU A 198 10.88 -18.36 6.02
N ALA A 199 12.11 -17.92 5.73
CA ALA A 199 13.13 -18.73 5.07
C ALA A 199 13.45 -19.99 5.88
N PHE A 200 13.63 -19.86 7.20
CA PHE A 200 13.86 -20.99 8.09
C PHE A 200 12.69 -21.99 8.09
N PHE A 201 11.44 -21.51 8.22
CA PHE A 201 10.27 -22.37 8.24
C PHE A 201 9.99 -23.02 6.87
N VAL A 202 10.18 -22.28 5.78
CA VAL A 202 10.06 -22.83 4.42
C VAL A 202 11.13 -23.89 4.20
N ALA A 203 12.38 -23.63 4.57
CA ALA A 203 13.45 -24.62 4.46
C ALA A 203 13.16 -25.87 5.31
N SER A 204 12.70 -25.70 6.56
CA SER A 204 12.34 -26.81 7.46
C SER A 204 11.16 -27.63 6.95
N ALA A 205 10.08 -26.97 6.53
CA ALA A 205 8.90 -27.62 5.97
C ALA A 205 9.23 -28.33 4.65
N SER A 206 10.03 -27.70 3.79
CA SER A 206 10.49 -28.27 2.52
C SER A 206 11.39 -29.47 2.76
N PHE A 207 12.34 -29.41 3.69
CA PHE A 207 13.19 -30.54 4.05
C PHE A 207 12.35 -31.74 4.54
N ARG A 208 11.33 -31.50 5.36
CA ARG A 208 10.39 -32.54 5.80
C ARG A 208 9.53 -33.08 4.65
N ALA A 209 9.07 -32.22 3.75
CA ALA A 209 8.27 -32.59 2.59
C ALA A 209 9.09 -33.36 1.53
N PHE A 210 10.36 -32.99 1.33
CA PHE A 210 11.28 -33.66 0.40
C PHE A 210 11.82 -34.99 0.94
N ARG A 211 11.76 -35.22 2.26
CA ARG A 211 12.01 -36.55 2.84
C ARG A 211 10.93 -37.57 2.44
N ILE A 212 9.75 -37.12 2.01
CA ILE A 212 8.74 -37.99 1.40
C ILE A 212 9.19 -38.21 -0.05
N LYS A 213 9.62 -39.44 -0.37
CA LYS A 213 10.10 -39.85 -1.70
C LYS A 213 8.95 -39.88 -2.74
N SER A 214 8.38 -38.73 -3.06
CA SER A 214 7.44 -38.60 -4.17
C SER A 214 8.16 -38.05 -5.40
N LYS A 215 7.81 -38.56 -6.59
CA LYS A 215 8.43 -38.12 -7.85
C LYS A 215 8.09 -36.65 -8.13
N GLU A 216 6.95 -36.19 -7.63
CA GLU A 216 6.42 -34.85 -7.76
C GLU A 216 7.24 -33.84 -6.95
N ALA A 217 7.59 -34.17 -5.70
CA ALA A 217 8.37 -33.28 -4.84
C ALA A 217 9.81 -33.09 -5.36
N ALA A 218 10.41 -34.14 -5.92
CA ALA A 218 11.72 -34.06 -6.57
C ALA A 218 11.71 -33.14 -7.80
N LEU A 219 10.64 -33.21 -8.62
CA LEU A 219 10.47 -32.34 -9.79
C LEU A 219 10.35 -30.88 -9.38
N LEU A 220 9.55 -30.59 -8.36
CA LEU A 220 9.39 -29.23 -7.81
C LEU A 220 10.70 -28.69 -7.24
N MET A 221 11.47 -29.53 -6.52
CA MET A 221 12.77 -29.14 -5.99
C MET A 221 13.76 -28.78 -7.11
N PHE A 222 13.80 -29.59 -8.16
CA PHE A 222 14.67 -29.35 -9.31
C PHE A 222 14.29 -28.07 -10.06
N ALA A 223 12.99 -27.84 -10.28
CA ALA A 223 12.50 -26.60 -10.88
C ALA A 223 12.85 -25.37 -10.02
N ALA A 224 12.66 -25.43 -8.70
CA ALA A 224 13.02 -24.35 -7.78
C ALA A 224 14.53 -24.05 -7.78
N PHE A 225 15.36 -25.09 -7.83
CA PHE A 225 16.82 -24.94 -7.91
C PHE A 225 17.25 -24.21 -9.20
N ILE A 226 16.68 -24.58 -10.35
CA ILE A 226 16.94 -23.89 -11.63
C ILE A 226 16.54 -22.41 -11.57
N VAL A 227 15.33 -22.12 -11.06
CA VAL A 227 14.84 -20.75 -10.91
C VAL A 227 15.73 -19.92 -9.97
N MET A 228 16.22 -20.54 -8.89
CA MET A 228 17.12 -19.87 -7.95
C MET A 228 18.48 -19.56 -8.60
N LEU A 229 19.06 -20.50 -9.35
CA LEU A 229 20.30 -20.27 -10.10
C LEU A 229 20.16 -19.13 -11.12
N GLY A 230 19.04 -19.04 -11.85
CA GLY A 230 18.80 -17.96 -12.81
C GLY A 230 18.57 -16.57 -12.19
N ASN A 231 18.43 -16.47 -10.86
CA ASN A 231 18.30 -15.19 -10.14
C ASN A 231 19.62 -14.67 -9.55
N VAL A 232 20.61 -15.54 -9.35
CA VAL A 232 21.87 -15.19 -8.67
C VAL A 232 22.93 -14.84 -9.71
N PRO A 233 23.76 -13.79 -9.50
CA PRO A 233 24.83 -13.41 -10.44
C PRO A 233 25.77 -14.57 -10.81
N ILE A 234 25.98 -15.52 -9.89
CA ILE A 234 26.79 -16.71 -10.13
C ILE A 234 26.19 -17.63 -11.20
N GLY A 235 24.87 -17.68 -11.35
CA GLY A 235 24.21 -18.48 -12.38
C GLY A 235 24.56 -17.99 -13.78
N ASN A 236 24.69 -16.67 -13.97
CA ASN A 236 25.11 -16.09 -15.25
C ASN A 236 26.58 -16.38 -15.55
N LEU A 237 27.45 -16.41 -14.54
CA LEU A 237 28.84 -16.83 -14.72
C LEU A 237 28.94 -18.31 -15.10
N ILE A 238 28.13 -19.17 -14.47
CA ILE A 238 28.06 -20.60 -14.80
C ILE A 238 27.54 -20.77 -16.22
N THR A 239 26.48 -20.09 -16.64
CA THR A 239 25.98 -20.15 -18.03
C THR A 239 27.07 -19.72 -19.02
N LYS A 240 27.76 -18.60 -18.78
CA LYS A 240 28.87 -18.18 -19.67
C LYS A 240 30.03 -19.18 -19.73
N MET A 241 30.37 -19.82 -18.61
CA MET A 241 31.39 -20.88 -18.58
C MET A 241 30.92 -22.12 -19.35
N LEU A 242 29.64 -22.46 -19.20
CA LEU A 242 29.01 -23.62 -19.82
C LEU A 242 28.81 -23.43 -21.34
N ASP A 243 28.60 -22.19 -21.78
CA ASP A 243 28.60 -21.76 -23.19
C ASP A 243 29.95 -21.95 -23.88
N HIS A 244 31.05 -21.84 -23.13
CA HIS A 244 32.40 -22.08 -23.65
C HIS A 244 32.73 -23.58 -23.75
N ILE A 245 32.03 -24.41 -22.99
CA ILE A 245 32.09 -25.87 -23.05
C ILE A 245 31.03 -26.34 -24.07
N TRP A 246 31.05 -27.60 -24.51
CA TRP A 246 30.03 -28.18 -25.42
C TRP A 246 28.56 -28.14 -24.89
N LEU A 247 28.32 -27.54 -23.72
CA LEU A 247 27.05 -27.51 -22.98
C LEU A 247 26.34 -26.12 -23.05
N GLY A 248 26.62 -25.30 -24.07
CA GLY A 248 26.02 -23.97 -24.25
C GLY A 248 24.52 -23.90 -24.57
N TRP A 249 23.82 -25.04 -24.54
CA TRP A 249 22.36 -25.08 -24.62
C TRP A 249 21.68 -24.87 -23.25
N ILE A 250 22.44 -24.93 -22.15
CA ILE A 250 21.92 -24.77 -20.78
C ILE A 250 22.08 -23.31 -20.35
N ASN A 251 21.03 -22.52 -20.58
CA ASN A 251 20.94 -21.14 -20.10
C ASN A 251 20.03 -21.07 -18.85
N PHE A 252 20.63 -20.96 -17.66
CA PHE A 252 19.88 -20.91 -16.40
C PHE A 252 18.94 -19.69 -16.32
N GLN A 253 19.35 -18.56 -16.90
CA GLN A 253 18.50 -17.37 -16.98
C GLN A 253 17.29 -17.61 -17.89
N GLY A 254 17.50 -18.16 -19.09
CA GLY A 254 16.42 -18.47 -20.05
C GLY A 254 15.45 -19.53 -19.52
N MET A 255 15.95 -20.56 -18.84
CA MET A 255 15.11 -21.57 -18.20
C MET A 255 14.25 -20.97 -17.08
N LYS A 256 14.83 -20.11 -16.23
CA LYS A 256 14.07 -19.37 -15.21
C LYS A 256 12.98 -18.53 -15.87
N GLU A 257 13.31 -17.75 -16.90
CA GLU A 257 12.35 -16.90 -17.60
C GLU A 257 11.18 -17.73 -18.14
N TRP A 258 11.43 -18.88 -18.76
CA TRP A 258 10.38 -19.77 -19.24
C TRP A 258 9.48 -20.31 -18.11
N ILE A 259 10.07 -20.78 -17.00
CA ILE A 259 9.32 -21.28 -15.83
C ILE A 259 8.42 -20.17 -15.24
N MET A 260 8.95 -18.96 -15.14
CA MET A 260 8.23 -17.81 -14.58
C MET A 260 7.16 -17.29 -15.54
N MET A 261 7.43 -17.27 -16.84
CA MET A 261 6.53 -16.72 -17.85
C MET A 261 5.32 -17.61 -18.12
N TYR A 262 5.49 -18.94 -18.15
CA TYR A 262 4.44 -19.87 -18.55
C TYR A 262 3.83 -20.61 -17.34
N PRO A 263 4.49 -21.61 -16.71
CA PRO A 263 3.93 -22.31 -15.56
C PRO A 263 3.53 -21.41 -14.38
N SER A 264 4.41 -20.50 -13.96
CA SER A 264 4.12 -19.64 -12.81
C SER A 264 2.96 -18.68 -13.09
N SER A 265 2.90 -18.09 -14.28
CA SER A 265 1.79 -17.22 -14.69
C SER A 265 0.45 -17.96 -14.76
N ALA A 266 0.45 -19.18 -15.30
CA ALA A 266 -0.74 -20.04 -15.32
C ALA A 266 -1.20 -20.39 -13.90
N ALA A 267 -0.27 -20.74 -13.00
CA ALA A 267 -0.58 -21.04 -11.60
C ALA A 267 -1.14 -19.82 -10.85
N GLN A 268 -0.55 -18.64 -11.02
CA GLN A 268 -1.05 -17.39 -10.42
C GLN A 268 -2.48 -17.09 -10.91
N SER A 269 -2.75 -17.27 -12.20
CA SER A 269 -4.08 -17.09 -12.77
C SER A 269 -5.09 -18.07 -12.17
N ALA A 270 -4.74 -19.34 -12.02
CA ALA A 270 -5.59 -20.34 -11.40
C ALA A 270 -5.89 -20.02 -9.92
N ILE A 271 -4.88 -19.58 -9.15
CA ILE A 271 -5.04 -19.16 -7.75
C ILE A 271 -5.96 -17.95 -7.65
N LEU A 272 -5.77 -16.94 -8.50
CA LEU A 272 -6.58 -15.74 -8.50
C LEU A 272 -8.05 -16.06 -8.82
N ILE A 273 -8.30 -16.84 -9.87
CA ILE A 273 -9.65 -17.29 -10.23
C ILE A 273 -10.28 -18.07 -9.07
N GLY A 274 -9.52 -18.99 -8.46
CA GLY A 274 -9.98 -19.76 -7.30
C GLY A 274 -10.32 -18.89 -6.10
N ALA A 275 -9.50 -17.89 -5.79
CA ALA A 275 -9.73 -16.94 -4.70
C ALA A 275 -10.97 -16.07 -4.96
N CYS A 276 -11.13 -15.56 -6.18
CA CYS A 276 -12.30 -14.79 -6.59
C CYS A 276 -13.59 -15.62 -6.46
N LEU A 277 -13.59 -16.86 -6.96
CA LEU A 277 -14.71 -17.78 -6.83
C LEU A 277 -15.01 -18.10 -5.35
N GLY A 278 -13.97 -18.29 -4.53
CA GLY A 278 -14.11 -18.48 -3.09
C GLY A 278 -14.75 -17.29 -2.38
N TYR A 279 -14.34 -16.07 -2.72
CA TYR A 279 -14.91 -14.83 -2.18
C TYR A 279 -16.38 -14.65 -2.60
N ILE A 280 -16.71 -14.93 -3.87
CA ILE A 280 -18.09 -14.90 -4.37
C ILE A 280 -18.94 -15.93 -3.63
N ALA A 281 -18.44 -17.15 -3.45
CA ALA A 281 -19.15 -18.20 -2.72
C ALA A 281 -19.41 -17.83 -1.26
N ALA A 282 -18.41 -17.29 -0.55
CA ALA A 282 -18.56 -16.82 0.82
C ALA A 282 -19.59 -15.67 0.90
N SER A 283 -19.51 -14.69 0.00
CA SER A 283 -20.45 -13.57 -0.06
C SER A 283 -21.88 -14.05 -0.32
N LEU A 284 -22.06 -15.03 -1.22
CA LEU A 284 -23.35 -15.60 -1.53
C LEU A 284 -23.96 -16.36 -0.34
N LYS A 285 -23.15 -17.12 0.42
CA LYS A 285 -23.61 -17.79 1.64
C LYS A 285 -24.10 -16.81 2.70
N VAL A 286 -23.43 -15.66 2.83
CA VAL A 286 -23.85 -14.58 3.74
C VAL A 286 -25.15 -13.94 3.25
N ILE A 287 -25.28 -13.63 1.96
CA ILE A 287 -26.50 -13.03 1.37
C ILE A 287 -27.71 -13.96 1.51
N LEU A 288 -27.53 -15.24 1.22
CA LEU A 288 -28.58 -16.26 1.34
C LEU A 288 -28.90 -16.61 2.80
N GLY A 289 -28.18 -16.04 3.77
CA GLY A 289 -28.40 -16.26 5.20
C GLY A 289 -28.05 -17.68 5.67
N VAL A 290 -27.32 -18.44 4.86
CA VAL A 290 -26.83 -19.79 5.20
C VAL A 290 -25.74 -19.71 6.27
N GLU A 291 -24.89 -18.68 6.19
CA GLU A 291 -23.96 -18.33 7.26
C GLU A 291 -24.55 -17.19 8.09
N ARG A 292 -24.77 -17.43 9.39
CA ARG A 292 -25.16 -16.36 10.33
C ARG A 292 -24.00 -15.37 10.40
N SER A 293 -24.25 -14.15 9.93
CA SER A 293 -23.29 -13.04 9.98
C SER A 293 -22.71 -12.90 11.40
N TYR A 294 -21.38 -12.90 11.51
CA TYR A 294 -20.66 -12.65 12.77
C TYR A 294 -20.82 -11.22 13.32
N LEU A 295 -21.64 -10.39 12.67
CA LEU A 295 -22.04 -9.08 13.20
C LEU A 295 -23.08 -9.26 14.31
N GLY A 296 -22.58 -9.58 15.51
CA GLY A 296 -23.11 -9.09 16.78
C GLY A 296 -24.58 -9.39 17.06
N GLY A 297 -24.97 -10.66 17.06
CA GLY A 297 -26.16 -11.14 17.75
C GLY A 297 -25.77 -11.78 19.08
N GLY A 298 -25.10 -11.04 19.96
CA GLY A 298 -25.03 -11.40 21.37
C GLY A 298 -26.42 -11.18 21.96
N GLU A 299 -27.24 -12.23 21.95
CA GLU A 299 -28.47 -12.28 22.72
C GLU A 299 -28.11 -12.09 24.21
N GLY A 300 -28.87 -11.22 24.87
CA GLY A 300 -28.89 -11.13 26.33
C GLY A 300 -29.58 -12.32 26.97
#